data_AF-A0A2P7SPI8-F1
#
_entry.id   AF-A0A2P7SPI8-F1
#
_cell.length_a   1.000
_cell.length_b   1.000
_cell.length_c   1.000
_cell.angle_alpha   90.00
_cell.angle_beta   90.00
_cell.angle_gamma   90.00
#
_symmetry.space_group_name_H-M   'P 1'
#
loop_
_entity.id
_entity.type
_entity.pdbx_description
1 polymer ?
#
loop_
_entity_poly.entity_id
_entity_poly.type
_entity_poly.pdbx_seq_one_letter_code
_entity_poly.pdbx_strand_id
1 'polypeptide(L)'
;MAQAARKSSAKTRADGKSQPYPTAPKPADFTKEQELAAYRGMLLIRRFEEKAGQLYGMGFIGGFCHLYIGQEAVVTGLKMAMADGDQMITAYRDHGHMLAMEMSPRGVMAELTGRRGGYSKGKGGSMHMFSKEKNFYGGHGIVGAQVSLGTGLAFANRYRDNSAVSLTFFGDGAANQGQVYESFNMASLWKLPVIYVIENNRYAMGTSVARSSAETDFSQRGASFRIPGIQVDGMDVRAVKSAGELALEHCRTGKGPIILEMLTYRYRGHSMSDPAKYRTKEEVQKMRSEHDPIEQVKARVIDKKWASEDELKAIDKEVRDIVADSADFAQTDPEPDASELWTDIVH
;
A
#
# COMPACT_ATOMS: atom_id res chain seq x y z
N MET A 1 38.19 20.49 48.05
CA MET A 1 37.36 19.74 47.07
C MET A 1 36.14 20.58 46.74
N ALA A 2 35.67 20.50 45.49
CA ALA A 2 34.52 21.18 44.85
C ALA A 2 34.90 22.32 43.88
N GLN A 3 35.25 21.94 42.65
CA GLN A 3 35.32 22.83 41.50
C GLN A 3 33.89 23.21 41.06
N ALA A 4 33.63 24.51 40.94
CA ALA A 4 32.41 25.04 40.36
C ALA A 4 32.43 24.86 38.82
N ALA A 5 31.51 24.06 38.29
CA ALA A 5 31.33 23.86 36.87
C ALA A 5 30.66 25.09 36.23
N ARG A 6 31.39 25.80 35.36
CA ARG A 6 30.85 26.82 34.45
C ARG A 6 29.92 26.15 33.43
N LYS A 7 28.60 26.40 33.52
CA LYS A 7 27.66 26.08 32.44
C LYS A 7 27.82 27.12 31.32
N SER A 8 28.40 26.69 30.20
CA SER A 8 28.32 27.38 28.92
C SER A 8 26.88 27.25 28.39
N SER A 9 26.12 28.35 28.35
CA SER A 9 24.84 28.41 27.67
C SER A 9 25.09 28.60 26.16
N ALA A 10 25.15 27.50 25.41
CA ALA A 10 25.09 27.57 23.96
C ALA A 10 23.69 28.03 23.54
N LYS A 11 23.57 29.29 23.11
CA LYS A 11 22.40 29.79 22.38
C LYS A 11 22.33 29.08 21.03
N THR A 12 21.53 28.04 20.91
CA THR A 12 21.08 27.54 19.62
C THR A 12 20.13 28.55 19.01
N ARG A 13 20.67 29.41 18.13
CA ARG A 13 19.85 30.13 17.15
C ARG A 13 19.21 29.08 16.25
N ALA A 14 17.90 28.91 16.36
CA ALA A 14 17.12 28.21 15.35
C ALA A 14 17.10 29.10 14.11
N ASP A 15 17.97 28.81 13.15
CA ASP A 15 17.89 29.40 11.81
C ASP A 15 16.58 28.90 11.18
N GLY A 16 15.57 29.77 11.21
CA GLY A 16 14.24 29.55 10.64
C GLY A 16 14.21 29.59 9.12
N LYS A 17 15.15 28.91 8.45
CA LYS A 17 15.01 28.59 7.03
C LYS A 17 14.50 27.15 6.95
N SER A 18 13.23 26.99 6.59
CA SER A 18 12.67 25.69 6.23
C SER A 18 13.57 25.07 5.16
N GLN A 19 14.22 23.95 5.48
CA GLN A 19 14.89 23.13 4.47
C GLN A 19 13.86 22.84 3.37
N PRO A 20 14.21 23.03 2.08
CA PRO A 20 13.29 22.71 1.00
C PRO A 20 12.88 21.25 1.13
N TYR A 21 11.59 20.98 0.96
CA TYR A 21 11.08 19.61 1.01
C TYR A 21 11.80 18.74 -0.04
N PRO A 22 12.06 17.46 0.29
CA PRO A 22 12.71 16.57 -0.65
C PRO A 22 11.87 16.49 -1.94
N THR A 23 12.53 16.57 -3.09
CA THR A 23 11.90 16.30 -4.38
C THR A 23 11.91 14.81 -4.66
N ALA A 24 11.02 14.35 -5.55
CA ALA A 24 11.02 12.96 -5.98
C ALA A 24 12.40 12.56 -6.52
N PRO A 25 12.99 11.45 -6.05
CA PRO A 25 14.24 10.94 -6.60
C PRO A 25 14.00 10.45 -8.04
N LYS A 26 15.08 10.37 -8.83
CA LYS A 26 15.02 9.76 -10.15
C LYS A 26 14.58 8.29 -10.01
N PRO A 27 13.81 7.75 -10.97
CA PRO A 27 13.49 6.33 -10.99
C PRO A 27 14.76 5.47 -10.95
N ALA A 28 14.71 4.37 -10.21
CA ALA A 28 15.85 3.50 -10.00
C ALA A 28 16.18 2.74 -11.30
N ASP A 29 17.47 2.56 -11.54
CA ASP A 29 17.96 1.70 -12.61
C ASP A 29 17.89 0.24 -12.14
N PHE A 30 16.78 -0.42 -12.46
CA PHE A 30 16.60 -1.84 -12.13
C PHE A 30 17.53 -2.71 -12.95
N THR A 31 18.06 -3.75 -12.33
CA THR A 31 18.64 -4.91 -13.01
C THR A 31 17.56 -5.70 -13.77
N LYS A 32 18.00 -6.62 -14.66
CA LYS A 32 17.07 -7.53 -15.36
C LYS A 32 16.22 -8.31 -14.36
N GLU A 33 16.86 -8.81 -13.31
CA GLU A 33 16.24 -9.61 -12.25
C GLU A 33 15.17 -8.80 -11.51
N GLN A 34 15.45 -7.53 -11.20
CA GLN A 34 14.50 -6.64 -10.53
C GLN A 34 13.30 -6.26 -11.42
N GLU A 35 13.49 -5.98 -12.72
CA GLU A 35 12.35 -5.73 -13.63
C GLU A 35 11.48 -6.97 -13.76
N LEU A 36 12.06 -8.16 -13.92
CA LEU A 36 11.30 -9.40 -14.05
C LEU A 36 10.57 -9.77 -12.74
N ALA A 37 11.20 -9.54 -11.59
CA ALA A 37 10.55 -9.73 -10.29
C ALA A 37 9.37 -8.76 -10.10
N ALA A 38 9.55 -7.48 -10.43
CA ALA A 38 8.48 -6.48 -10.38
C ALA A 38 7.34 -6.82 -11.34
N TYR A 39 7.66 -7.21 -12.58
CA TYR A 39 6.69 -7.66 -13.58
C TYR A 39 5.85 -8.82 -13.06
N ARG A 40 6.52 -9.87 -12.53
CA ARG A 40 5.86 -11.06 -11.99
C ARG A 40 4.98 -10.73 -10.79
N GLY A 41 5.46 -9.90 -9.86
CA GLY A 41 4.72 -9.49 -8.67
C GLY A 41 3.45 -8.73 -9.02
N MET A 42 3.55 -7.73 -9.91
CA MET A 42 2.38 -6.98 -10.37
C MET A 42 1.41 -7.83 -11.18
N LEU A 43 1.90 -8.75 -12.02
CA LEU A 43 1.04 -9.72 -12.72
C LEU A 43 0.29 -10.63 -11.76
N LEU A 44 0.94 -11.13 -10.70
CA LEU A 44 0.29 -11.95 -9.68
C LEU A 44 -0.89 -11.20 -9.06
N ILE A 45 -0.67 -9.94 -8.65
CA ILE A 45 -1.74 -9.08 -8.12
C ILE A 45 -2.84 -8.93 -9.16
N ARG A 46 -2.53 -8.50 -10.39
CA ARG A 46 -3.53 -8.28 -11.45
C ARG A 46 -4.38 -9.51 -11.73
N ARG A 47 -3.75 -10.68 -11.92
CA ARG A 47 -4.44 -11.94 -12.25
C ARG A 47 -5.26 -12.46 -11.08
N PHE A 48 -4.75 -12.34 -9.86
CA PHE A 48 -5.48 -12.69 -8.66
C PHE A 48 -6.76 -11.86 -8.51
N GLU A 49 -6.63 -10.54 -8.66
CA GLU A 49 -7.74 -9.59 -8.58
C GLU A 49 -8.78 -9.80 -9.69
N GLU A 50 -8.34 -10.13 -10.91
CA GLU A 50 -9.24 -10.51 -12.00
C GLU A 50 -10.02 -11.80 -11.68
N LYS A 51 -9.38 -12.79 -11.05
CA LYS A 51 -10.04 -14.03 -10.60
C LYS A 51 -10.99 -13.78 -9.44
N ALA A 52 -10.61 -12.96 -8.46
CA ALA A 52 -11.48 -12.54 -7.37
C ALA A 52 -12.75 -11.84 -7.91
N GLY A 53 -12.59 -10.96 -8.90
CA GLY A 53 -13.73 -10.34 -9.59
C GLY A 53 -14.66 -11.35 -10.28
N GLN A 54 -14.12 -12.42 -10.89
CA GLN A 54 -14.92 -13.51 -11.46
C GLN A 54 -15.70 -14.27 -10.38
N LEU A 55 -15.02 -14.69 -9.31
CA LEU A 55 -15.64 -15.45 -8.22
C LEU A 55 -16.72 -14.63 -7.48
N TYR A 56 -16.52 -13.31 -7.36
CA TYR A 56 -17.56 -12.40 -6.88
C TYR A 56 -18.80 -12.42 -7.77
N GLY A 57 -18.62 -12.30 -9.09
CA GLY A 57 -19.72 -12.38 -10.06
C GLY A 57 -20.45 -13.72 -10.07
N MET A 58 -19.76 -14.80 -9.67
CA MET A 58 -20.33 -16.14 -9.50
C MET A 58 -20.99 -16.36 -8.14
N GLY A 59 -20.92 -15.39 -7.22
CA GLY A 59 -21.52 -15.48 -5.89
C GLY A 59 -20.69 -16.24 -4.84
N PHE A 60 -19.43 -16.57 -5.13
CA PHE A 60 -18.55 -17.24 -4.16
C PHE A 60 -17.95 -16.30 -3.11
N ILE A 61 -17.89 -15.00 -3.40
CA ILE A 61 -17.41 -13.97 -2.48
C ILE A 61 -18.61 -13.15 -2.02
N GLY A 62 -18.91 -13.21 -0.73
CA GLY A 62 -19.99 -12.44 -0.11
C GLY A 62 -19.58 -11.02 0.29
N GLY A 63 -20.55 -10.12 0.42
CA GLY A 63 -20.33 -8.77 0.94
C GLY A 63 -19.64 -7.82 -0.04
N PHE A 64 -18.71 -7.02 0.47
CA PHE A 64 -17.93 -6.07 -0.34
C PHE A 64 -16.67 -6.73 -0.90
N CYS A 65 -16.31 -6.42 -2.14
CA CYS A 65 -15.06 -6.84 -2.76
C CYS A 65 -14.39 -5.65 -3.44
N HIS A 66 -13.21 -5.25 -2.96
CA HIS A 66 -12.50 -4.05 -3.40
C HIS A 66 -11.21 -4.42 -4.12
N LEU A 67 -11.25 -4.38 -5.47
CA LEU A 67 -10.12 -4.84 -6.26
C LEU A 67 -8.98 -3.82 -6.35
N TYR A 68 -7.72 -4.26 -6.25
CA TYR A 68 -6.54 -3.38 -6.32
C TYR A 68 -6.05 -3.05 -7.75
N ILE A 69 -6.84 -3.42 -8.76
CA ILE A 69 -6.49 -3.29 -10.19
C ILE A 69 -6.17 -1.83 -10.59
N GLY A 70 -4.93 -1.63 -11.07
CA GLY A 70 -4.38 -0.36 -11.55
C GLY A 70 -3.40 0.32 -10.59
N GLN A 71 -3.22 -0.23 -9.39
CA GLN A 71 -2.34 0.34 -8.35
C GLN A 71 -1.13 -0.57 -8.03
N GLU A 72 -0.88 -1.61 -8.84
CA GLU A 72 0.05 -2.70 -8.51
C GLU A 72 1.50 -2.24 -8.32
N ALA A 73 1.93 -1.22 -9.07
CA ALA A 73 3.26 -0.64 -8.97
C ALA A 73 3.53 -0.01 -7.60
N VAL A 74 2.50 0.57 -6.96
CA VAL A 74 2.63 1.25 -5.66
C VAL A 74 3.10 0.27 -4.60
N VAL A 75 2.35 -0.82 -4.41
CA VAL A 75 2.68 -1.78 -3.34
C VAL A 75 3.90 -2.62 -3.69
N THR A 76 4.09 -2.98 -4.97
CA THR A 76 5.26 -3.74 -5.43
C THR A 76 6.55 -2.93 -5.24
N GLY A 77 6.56 -1.66 -5.67
CA GLY A 77 7.74 -0.80 -5.57
C GLY A 77 8.12 -0.50 -4.13
N LEU A 78 7.15 -0.24 -3.25
CA LEU A 78 7.41 -0.03 -1.83
C LEU A 78 7.90 -1.30 -1.14
N LYS A 79 7.30 -2.46 -1.45
CA LYS A 79 7.79 -3.74 -0.93
C LYS A 79 9.23 -4.03 -1.32
N MET A 80 9.63 -3.71 -2.55
CA MET A 80 11.02 -3.87 -3.00
C MET A 80 12.01 -2.94 -2.28
N ALA A 81 11.54 -1.88 -1.61
CA ALA A 81 12.36 -0.98 -0.80
C ALA A 81 12.41 -1.35 0.68
N MET A 82 11.39 -2.06 1.20
CA MET A 82 11.29 -2.46 2.61
C MET A 82 12.47 -3.36 3.03
N ALA A 83 12.86 -3.25 4.29
CA ALA A 83 13.75 -4.22 4.93
C ALA A 83 13.00 -5.08 5.96
N ASP A 84 13.68 -6.09 6.48
CA ASP A 84 13.12 -6.96 7.50
C ASP A 84 12.69 -6.18 8.74
N GLY A 85 11.52 -6.54 9.27
CA GLY A 85 10.90 -5.89 10.43
C GLY A 85 10.03 -4.67 10.10
N ASP A 86 10.14 -4.08 8.90
CA ASP A 86 9.21 -3.04 8.46
C ASP A 86 7.78 -3.58 8.39
N GLN A 87 6.81 -2.70 8.69
CA GLN A 87 5.42 -3.08 8.83
C GLN A 87 4.58 -2.36 7.78
N MET A 88 3.56 -3.05 7.26
CA MET A 88 2.60 -2.46 6.32
C MET A 88 1.20 -2.50 6.93
N ILE A 89 0.52 -1.37 6.90
CA ILE A 89 -0.86 -1.20 7.38
C ILE A 89 -1.67 -0.44 6.35
N THR A 90 -2.86 -0.92 6.02
CA THR A 90 -3.67 -0.40 4.90
C THR A 90 -5.18 -0.52 5.16
N ALA A 91 -5.97 0.12 4.30
CA ALA A 91 -7.43 0.04 4.32
C ALA A 91 -7.95 -1.28 3.71
N TYR A 92 -9.25 -1.36 3.46
CA TYR A 92 -10.00 -2.49 2.90
C TYR A 92 -9.65 -2.90 1.44
N ARG A 93 -8.66 -2.29 0.79
CA ARG A 93 -8.24 -2.63 -0.59
C ARG A 93 -6.86 -3.28 -0.56
N ASP A 94 -6.79 -4.40 0.13
CA ASP A 94 -5.56 -4.95 0.70
C ASP A 94 -5.08 -6.26 0.06
N HIS A 95 -5.84 -6.89 -0.84
CA HIS A 95 -5.47 -8.21 -1.38
C HIS A 95 -4.13 -8.14 -2.11
N GLY A 96 -3.97 -7.14 -2.99
CA GLY A 96 -2.68 -6.85 -3.64
C GLY A 96 -1.54 -6.56 -2.67
N HIS A 97 -1.82 -5.94 -1.52
CA HIS A 97 -0.82 -5.68 -0.49
C HIS A 97 -0.36 -6.96 0.18
N MET A 98 -1.29 -7.85 0.50
CA MET A 98 -0.97 -9.16 1.09
C MET A 98 -0.10 -10.01 0.17
N LEU A 99 -0.43 -10.03 -1.13
CA LEU A 99 0.35 -10.76 -2.12
C LEU A 99 1.76 -10.19 -2.26
N ALA A 100 1.91 -8.86 -2.25
CA ALA A 100 3.22 -8.22 -2.23
C ALA A 100 4.01 -8.54 -0.95
N MET A 101 3.33 -8.62 0.19
CA MET A 101 3.91 -9.07 1.47
C MET A 101 4.11 -10.60 1.55
N GLU A 102 4.09 -11.29 0.41
CA GLU A 102 4.40 -12.71 0.24
C GLU A 102 3.47 -13.64 1.03
N MET A 103 2.25 -13.19 1.25
CA MET A 103 1.18 -14.05 1.74
C MET A 103 0.74 -14.99 0.62
N SER A 104 0.41 -16.23 0.96
CA SER A 104 -0.01 -17.26 0.01
C SER A 104 -1.31 -16.85 -0.68
N PRO A 105 -1.37 -16.89 -2.03
CA PRO A 105 -2.61 -16.66 -2.76
C PRO A 105 -3.75 -17.57 -2.32
N ARG A 106 -3.46 -18.82 -1.92
CA ARG A 106 -4.47 -19.74 -1.37
C ARG A 106 -5.15 -19.17 -0.13
N GLY A 107 -4.38 -18.64 0.82
CA GLY A 107 -4.92 -18.07 2.06
C GLY A 107 -5.71 -16.78 1.82
N VAL A 108 -5.24 -15.93 0.89
CA VAL A 108 -5.97 -14.71 0.52
C VAL A 108 -7.31 -15.08 -0.12
N MET A 109 -7.30 -15.98 -1.11
CA MET A 109 -8.53 -16.38 -1.80
C MET A 109 -9.50 -17.12 -0.89
N ALA A 110 -9.00 -17.99 -0.01
CA ALA A 110 -9.81 -18.67 1.00
C ALA A 110 -10.50 -17.68 1.95
N GLU A 111 -9.82 -16.60 2.36
CA GLU A 111 -10.47 -15.57 3.17
C GLU A 111 -11.56 -14.83 2.39
N LEU A 112 -11.30 -14.47 1.12
CA LEU A 112 -12.30 -13.82 0.27
C LEU A 112 -13.58 -14.65 0.12
N THR A 113 -13.45 -15.97 0.03
CA THR A 113 -14.59 -16.90 -0.09
C THR A 113 -15.10 -17.41 1.26
N GLY A 114 -14.65 -16.84 2.38
CA GLY A 114 -15.15 -17.16 3.72
C GLY A 114 -14.81 -18.57 4.19
N ARG A 115 -13.64 -19.09 3.82
CA ARG A 115 -13.18 -20.44 4.19
C ARG A 115 -12.23 -20.44 5.38
N ARG A 116 -12.18 -21.57 6.08
CA ARG A 116 -11.39 -21.75 7.31
C ARG A 116 -9.89 -21.51 7.11
N GLY A 117 -9.36 -21.85 5.94
CA GLY A 117 -7.95 -21.64 5.56
C GLY A 117 -7.60 -20.18 5.25
N GLY A 118 -8.56 -19.26 5.38
CA GLY A 118 -8.32 -17.82 5.29
C GLY A 118 -7.48 -17.27 6.43
N TYR A 119 -6.84 -16.12 6.21
CA TYR A 119 -5.94 -15.49 7.17
C TYR A 119 -6.62 -15.00 8.46
N SER A 120 -7.92 -14.75 8.41
CA SER A 120 -8.78 -14.42 9.55
C SER A 120 -9.81 -15.55 9.79
N LYS A 121 -9.46 -16.79 9.38
CA LYS A 121 -10.29 -17.99 9.48
C LYS A 121 -11.65 -17.85 8.76
N GLY A 122 -11.72 -17.07 7.68
CA GLY A 122 -12.95 -16.83 6.93
C GLY A 122 -13.92 -15.83 7.58
N LYS A 123 -13.53 -15.20 8.70
CA LYS A 123 -14.37 -14.23 9.45
C LYS A 123 -14.24 -12.80 8.93
N GLY A 124 -13.11 -12.48 8.32
CA GLY A 124 -12.76 -11.12 7.91
C GLY A 124 -13.20 -10.77 6.49
N GLY A 125 -13.25 -11.75 5.60
CA GLY A 125 -13.61 -11.55 4.21
C GLY A 125 -12.69 -10.56 3.50
N SER A 126 -13.23 -9.89 2.48
CA SER A 126 -12.46 -9.01 1.60
C SER A 126 -11.86 -7.77 2.25
N MET A 127 -12.30 -7.39 3.44
CA MET A 127 -11.94 -6.10 4.03
C MET A 127 -11.15 -6.20 5.32
N HIS A 128 -10.88 -7.40 5.86
CA HIS A 128 -10.32 -7.59 7.20
C HIS A 128 -9.29 -8.72 7.27
N MET A 129 -8.08 -8.47 6.76
CA MET A 129 -7.01 -9.46 6.69
C MET A 129 -5.70 -9.00 7.33
N PHE A 130 -5.14 -9.86 8.18
CA PHE A 130 -3.99 -9.55 9.01
C PHE A 130 -2.98 -10.70 9.00
N SER A 131 -1.69 -10.39 9.13
CA SER A 131 -0.65 -11.39 9.40
C SER A 131 0.46 -10.80 10.25
N LYS A 132 0.51 -11.25 11.52
CA LYS A 132 1.60 -10.92 12.43
C LYS A 132 2.94 -11.46 11.93
N GLU A 133 2.95 -12.66 11.35
CA GLU A 133 4.16 -13.30 10.80
C GLU A 133 4.80 -12.44 9.71
N LYS A 134 3.98 -11.87 8.82
CA LYS A 134 4.43 -11.03 7.70
C LYS A 134 4.47 -9.55 8.04
N ASN A 135 4.27 -9.15 9.30
CA ASN A 135 4.16 -7.75 9.72
C ASN A 135 3.15 -6.94 8.88
N PHE A 136 2.04 -7.59 8.51
CA PHE A 136 0.97 -7.02 7.73
C PHE A 136 -0.28 -6.79 8.60
N TYR A 137 -0.74 -5.55 8.64
CA TYR A 137 -1.86 -5.08 9.45
C TYR A 137 -2.89 -4.39 8.54
N GLY A 138 -3.34 -5.09 7.50
CA GLY A 138 -4.29 -4.56 6.52
C GLY A 138 -5.74 -4.79 6.89
N GLY A 139 -6.66 -4.39 6.01
CA GLY A 139 -8.05 -4.74 6.17
C GLY A 139 -8.78 -3.90 7.22
N HIS A 140 -8.64 -2.59 7.13
CA HIS A 140 -9.43 -1.66 7.92
C HIS A 140 -10.60 -1.11 7.09
N GLY A 141 -11.83 -1.51 7.45
CA GLY A 141 -13.07 -1.05 6.82
C GLY A 141 -13.47 0.38 7.20
N ILE A 142 -13.02 0.88 8.36
CA ILE A 142 -13.28 2.27 8.78
C ILE A 142 -12.27 3.19 8.10
N VAL A 143 -12.78 4.10 7.28
CA VAL A 143 -11.98 5.03 6.48
C VAL A 143 -11.07 5.88 7.37
N GLY A 144 -9.75 5.73 7.18
CA GLY A 144 -8.72 6.49 7.89
C GLY A 144 -8.30 5.91 9.25
N ALA A 145 -8.99 4.87 9.77
CA ALA A 145 -8.68 4.30 11.08
C ALA A 145 -7.29 3.65 11.12
N GLN A 146 -6.84 3.10 10.00
CA GLN A 146 -5.51 2.51 9.87
C GLN A 146 -4.38 3.53 10.03
N VAL A 147 -4.65 4.84 9.86
CA VAL A 147 -3.63 5.88 9.92
C VAL A 147 -3.15 6.11 11.36
N SER A 148 -4.08 6.17 12.31
CA SER A 148 -3.75 6.28 13.73
C SER A 148 -3.12 4.99 14.26
N LEU A 149 -3.58 3.83 13.79
CA LEU A 149 -2.97 2.53 14.13
C LEU A 149 -1.54 2.40 13.60
N GLY A 150 -1.28 2.80 12.36
CA GLY A 150 0.07 2.80 11.78
C GLY A 150 1.02 3.77 12.48
N THR A 151 0.49 4.92 12.91
CA THR A 151 1.23 5.84 13.79
C THR A 151 1.58 5.18 15.13
N GLY A 152 0.67 4.37 15.69
CA GLY A 152 0.92 3.56 16.87
C GLY A 152 2.00 2.48 16.67
N LEU A 153 2.02 1.81 15.51
CA LEU A 153 3.09 0.88 15.14
C LEU A 153 4.45 1.57 15.10
N ALA A 154 4.53 2.75 14.47
CA ALA A 154 5.75 3.55 14.46
C ALA A 154 6.18 4.03 15.86
N PHE A 155 5.22 4.39 16.72
CA PHE A 155 5.50 4.68 18.13
C PHE A 155 6.13 3.47 18.83
N ALA A 156 5.57 2.28 18.62
CA ALA A 156 6.09 1.05 19.20
C ALA A 156 7.49 0.71 18.68
N ASN A 157 7.78 0.93 17.40
CA ASN A 157 9.12 0.73 16.84
C ASN A 157 10.14 1.70 17.45
N ARG A 158 9.77 2.98 17.56
CA ARG A 158 10.62 3.99 18.23
C ARG A 158 10.85 3.65 19.70
N TYR A 159 9.80 3.21 20.41
CA TYR A 159 9.89 2.86 21.83
C TYR A 159 10.80 1.65 22.07
N ARG A 160 10.80 0.68 21.15
CA ARG A 160 11.63 -0.54 21.21
C ARG A 160 13.02 -0.37 20.61
N ASP A 161 13.31 0.76 19.98
CA ASP A 161 14.57 1.05 19.29
C ASP A 161 14.98 -0.04 18.27
N ASN A 162 14.02 -0.52 17.48
CA ASN A 162 14.21 -1.68 16.60
C ASN A 162 14.47 -1.32 15.12
N SER A 163 14.67 -0.04 14.80
CA SER A 163 14.88 0.50 13.44
C SER A 163 13.74 0.29 12.42
N ALA A 164 12.64 -0.39 12.79
CA ALA A 164 11.54 -0.69 11.89
C ALA A 164 10.69 0.54 11.57
N VAL A 165 10.23 0.63 10.33
CA VAL A 165 9.37 1.71 9.84
C VAL A 165 7.96 1.19 9.58
N SER A 166 6.96 1.98 9.96
CA SER A 166 5.56 1.67 9.59
C SER A 166 5.20 2.37 8.29
N LEU A 167 4.90 1.59 7.25
CA LEU A 167 4.31 2.08 6.01
C LEU A 167 2.79 2.07 6.17
N THR A 168 2.22 3.27 6.26
CA THR A 168 0.82 3.50 6.57
C THR A 168 0.06 3.99 5.34
N PHE A 169 -0.68 3.09 4.70
CA PHE A 169 -1.38 3.33 3.45
C PHE A 169 -2.82 3.80 3.65
N PHE A 170 -3.23 4.76 2.84
CA PHE A 170 -4.60 5.26 2.81
C PHE A 170 -4.91 5.95 1.48
N GLY A 171 -6.18 5.92 1.07
CA GLY A 171 -6.61 6.57 -0.16
C GLY A 171 -6.83 8.07 -0.01
N ASP A 172 -7.02 8.75 -1.15
CA ASP A 172 -7.34 10.17 -1.21
C ASP A 172 -8.60 10.55 -0.37
N GLY A 173 -9.64 9.73 -0.39
CA GLY A 173 -10.81 9.95 0.47
C GLY A 173 -10.50 9.94 1.97
N ALA A 174 -9.59 9.07 2.41
CA ALA A 174 -9.22 8.93 3.80
C ALA A 174 -8.33 10.09 4.29
N ALA A 175 -7.58 10.75 3.40
CA ALA A 175 -6.73 11.90 3.73
C ALA A 175 -7.52 13.12 4.27
N ASN A 176 -8.85 13.13 4.11
CA ASN A 176 -9.73 14.17 4.63
C ASN A 176 -10.29 13.87 6.03
N GLN A 177 -9.96 12.74 6.65
CA GLN A 177 -10.45 12.38 7.99
C GLN A 177 -9.67 13.10 9.09
N GLY A 178 -10.37 13.59 10.13
CA GLY A 178 -9.75 14.33 11.24
C GLY A 178 -8.63 13.56 11.96
N GLN A 179 -8.83 12.27 12.19
CA GLN A 179 -7.83 11.38 12.82
C GLN A 179 -6.49 11.30 12.06
N VAL A 180 -6.47 11.60 10.75
CA VAL A 180 -5.23 11.66 9.97
C VAL A 180 -4.38 12.86 10.42
N TYR A 181 -5.00 14.01 10.62
CA TYR A 181 -4.32 15.23 11.08
C TYR A 181 -3.83 15.09 12.52
N GLU A 182 -4.63 14.45 13.39
CA GLU A 182 -4.21 14.10 14.74
C GLU A 182 -2.97 13.20 14.71
N SER A 183 -2.96 12.19 13.84
CA SER A 183 -1.83 11.29 13.64
C SER A 183 -0.57 12.02 13.18
N PHE A 184 -0.70 12.93 12.20
CA PHE A 184 0.41 13.76 11.72
C PHE A 184 1.02 14.62 12.83
N ASN A 185 0.18 15.26 13.64
CA ASN A 185 0.66 16.06 14.77
C ASN A 185 1.52 15.23 15.74
N MET A 186 1.02 14.06 16.13
CA MET A 186 1.72 13.17 17.07
C MET A 186 3.00 12.60 16.46
N ALA A 187 2.96 12.14 15.21
CA ALA A 187 4.11 11.60 14.52
C ALA A 187 5.24 12.62 14.35
N SER A 188 4.90 13.86 13.99
CA SER A 188 5.86 14.94 13.87
C SER A 188 6.45 15.36 15.22
N LEU A 189 5.60 15.56 16.22
CA LEU A 189 6.03 15.93 17.58
C LEU A 189 7.02 14.91 18.15
N TRP A 190 6.77 13.64 17.91
CA TRP A 190 7.58 12.53 18.40
C TRP A 190 8.57 12.00 17.38
N LYS A 191 8.77 12.63 16.23
CA LYS A 191 9.70 12.16 15.18
C LYS A 191 9.57 10.64 14.93
N LEU A 192 8.34 10.16 14.77
CA LEU A 192 8.09 8.73 14.62
C LEU A 192 8.55 8.21 13.25
N PRO A 193 9.05 6.96 13.16
CA PRO A 193 9.43 6.32 11.91
C PRO A 193 8.18 5.80 11.17
N VAL A 194 7.39 6.72 10.60
CA VAL A 194 6.19 6.40 9.81
C VAL A 194 6.25 7.05 8.44
N ILE A 195 5.96 6.25 7.40
CA ILE A 195 5.74 6.73 6.06
C ILE A 195 4.23 6.72 5.81
N TYR A 196 3.66 7.90 5.57
CA TYR A 196 2.26 8.04 5.21
C TYR A 196 2.13 7.94 3.69
N VAL A 197 1.64 6.81 3.20
CA VAL A 197 1.49 6.53 1.77
C VAL A 197 0.05 6.84 1.36
N ILE A 198 -0.11 7.89 0.57
CA ILE A 198 -1.40 8.32 0.03
C ILE A 198 -1.56 7.74 -1.37
N GLU A 199 -2.45 6.77 -1.52
CA GLU A 199 -2.82 6.23 -2.83
C GLU A 199 -3.88 7.13 -3.48
N ASN A 200 -3.42 8.15 -4.22
CA ASN A 200 -4.29 9.06 -4.92
C ASN A 200 -4.74 8.46 -6.25
N ASN A 201 -5.84 7.70 -6.20
CA ASN A 201 -6.47 7.09 -7.38
C ASN A 201 -7.60 7.97 -7.98
N ARG A 202 -7.61 9.25 -7.61
CA ARG A 202 -8.50 10.34 -8.07
C ARG A 202 -9.94 10.32 -7.55
N TYR A 203 -10.40 9.24 -6.92
CA TYR A 203 -11.81 9.07 -6.54
C TYR A 203 -12.04 8.36 -5.21
N ALA A 204 -12.66 9.07 -4.27
CA ALA A 204 -13.27 8.52 -3.06
C ALA A 204 -14.68 8.02 -3.35
N MET A 205 -14.81 6.70 -3.58
CA MET A 205 -16.00 6.11 -4.21
C MET A 205 -16.30 6.81 -5.54
N GLY A 206 -17.31 7.70 -5.59
CA GLY A 206 -17.67 8.51 -6.75
C GLY A 206 -17.36 10.00 -6.63
N THR A 207 -16.73 10.44 -5.55
CA THR A 207 -16.35 11.84 -5.34
C THR A 207 -14.92 12.05 -5.81
N SER A 208 -14.72 12.93 -6.79
CA SER A 208 -13.37 13.25 -7.28
C SER A 208 -12.58 14.11 -6.29
N VAL A 209 -11.25 14.02 -6.35
CA VAL A 209 -10.33 14.83 -5.51
C VAL A 209 -10.63 16.33 -5.65
N ALA A 210 -10.77 16.83 -6.87
CA ALA A 210 -11.04 18.24 -7.14
C ALA A 210 -12.38 18.76 -6.56
N ARG A 211 -13.30 17.85 -6.22
CA ARG A 211 -14.59 18.18 -5.60
C ARG A 211 -14.60 18.02 -4.08
N SER A 212 -13.60 17.36 -3.52
CA SER A 212 -13.56 16.99 -2.10
C SER A 212 -12.41 17.63 -1.34
N SER A 213 -11.46 18.27 -2.04
CA SER A 213 -10.24 18.79 -1.44
C SER A 213 -9.90 20.18 -1.96
N ALA A 214 -9.66 21.12 -1.04
CA ALA A 214 -9.24 22.47 -1.38
C ALA A 214 -7.79 22.53 -1.86
N GLU A 215 -6.92 21.71 -1.26
CA GLU A 215 -5.58 21.42 -1.77
C GLU A 215 -5.60 20.03 -2.41
N THR A 216 -5.21 19.95 -3.68
CA THR A 216 -5.27 18.71 -4.48
C THR A 216 -3.91 18.02 -4.60
N ASP A 217 -2.81 18.71 -4.26
CA ASP A 217 -1.49 18.10 -4.04
C ASP A 217 -1.44 17.54 -2.62
N PHE A 218 -1.67 16.24 -2.48
CA PHE A 218 -1.76 15.62 -1.16
C PHE A 218 -0.41 15.41 -0.50
N SER A 219 0.69 15.56 -1.25
CA SER A 219 2.02 15.63 -0.64
C SER A 219 2.13 16.82 0.34
N GLN A 220 1.36 17.89 0.13
CA GLN A 220 1.36 19.07 1.01
C GLN A 220 0.54 18.91 2.30
N ARG A 221 -0.18 17.80 2.49
CA ARG A 221 -1.06 17.61 3.67
C ARG A 221 -0.32 17.66 5.01
N GLY A 222 0.97 17.36 4.98
CA GLY A 222 1.85 17.40 6.14
C GLY A 222 2.43 18.78 6.50
N ALA A 223 2.26 19.78 5.64
CA ALA A 223 3.03 21.03 5.71
C ALA A 223 2.82 21.79 7.03
N SER A 224 1.58 21.89 7.53
CA SER A 224 1.26 22.54 8.81
C SER A 224 1.85 21.82 10.02
N PHE A 225 2.21 20.53 9.87
CA PHE A 225 2.85 19.71 10.91
C PHE A 225 4.35 19.58 10.72
N ARG A 226 4.95 20.24 9.72
CA ARG A 226 6.38 20.11 9.36
C ARG A 226 6.75 18.69 8.88
N ILE A 227 5.80 17.98 8.28
CA ILE A 227 6.05 16.67 7.67
C ILE A 227 6.36 16.89 6.18
N PRO A 228 7.55 16.48 5.70
CA PRO A 228 7.86 16.53 4.28
C PRO A 228 6.95 15.63 3.46
N GLY A 229 6.64 16.04 2.23
CA GLY A 229 5.87 15.24 1.29
C GLY A 229 6.48 15.22 -0.10
N ILE A 230 6.27 14.12 -0.81
CA ILE A 230 6.76 13.89 -2.18
C ILE A 230 5.62 13.36 -3.04
N GLN A 231 5.36 13.97 -4.19
CA GLN A 231 4.54 13.37 -5.24
C GLN A 231 5.37 12.37 -6.05
N VAL A 232 4.82 11.19 -6.26
CA VAL A 232 5.48 10.07 -6.95
C VAL A 232 4.56 9.60 -8.06
N ASP A 233 5.12 9.31 -9.24
CA ASP A 233 4.40 8.55 -10.25
C ASP A 233 4.15 7.13 -9.72
N GLY A 234 2.94 6.90 -9.22
CA GLY A 234 2.51 5.62 -8.67
C GLY A 234 2.31 4.54 -9.73
N MET A 235 2.46 4.87 -11.02
CA MET A 235 2.37 3.95 -12.14
C MET A 235 3.75 3.45 -12.63
N ASP A 236 4.87 4.08 -12.21
CA ASP A 236 6.24 3.56 -12.46
C ASP A 236 6.81 2.93 -11.18
N VAL A 237 6.86 1.59 -11.15
CA VAL A 237 7.41 0.79 -10.04
C VAL A 237 8.84 1.21 -9.63
N ARG A 238 9.65 1.74 -10.55
CA ARG A 238 11.01 2.19 -10.27
C ARG A 238 11.04 3.55 -9.57
N ALA A 239 10.11 4.44 -9.93
CA ALA A 239 9.91 5.71 -9.25
C ALA A 239 9.41 5.46 -7.82
N VAL A 240 8.43 4.56 -7.68
CA VAL A 240 7.91 4.13 -6.37
C VAL A 240 9.02 3.54 -5.50
N LYS A 241 9.83 2.60 -6.01
CA LYS A 241 10.94 2.00 -5.23
C LYS A 241 11.91 3.07 -4.73
N SER A 242 12.32 3.99 -5.60
CA SER A 242 13.29 5.05 -5.26
C SER A 242 12.75 6.00 -4.19
N ALA A 243 11.47 6.39 -4.31
CA ALA A 243 10.80 7.20 -3.30
C ALA A 243 10.67 6.45 -1.98
N GLY A 244 10.37 5.15 -2.03
CA GLY A 244 10.35 4.25 -0.88
C GLY A 244 11.69 4.19 -0.15
N GLU A 245 12.79 3.97 -0.86
CA GLU A 245 14.14 3.92 -0.29
C GLU A 245 14.51 5.24 0.39
N LEU A 246 14.23 6.38 -0.25
CA LEU A 246 14.46 7.70 0.33
C LEU A 246 13.63 7.90 1.61
N ALA A 247 12.34 7.55 1.59
CA ALA A 247 11.44 7.71 2.72
C ALA A 247 11.82 6.80 3.90
N LEU A 248 12.20 5.55 3.62
CA LEU A 248 12.66 4.60 4.62
C LEU A 248 13.93 5.09 5.30
N GLU A 249 14.92 5.54 4.52
CA GLU A 249 16.16 6.12 5.06
C GLU A 249 15.88 7.40 5.86
N HIS A 250 14.96 8.25 5.41
CA HIS A 250 14.52 9.43 6.15
C HIS A 250 13.98 9.08 7.54
N CYS A 251 13.08 8.09 7.61
CA CYS A 251 12.53 7.63 8.88
C CYS A 251 13.58 6.96 9.77
N ARG A 252 14.41 6.06 9.20
CA ARG A 252 15.45 5.31 9.93
C ARG A 252 16.54 6.22 10.51
N THR A 253 16.87 7.32 9.83
CA THR A 253 17.82 8.33 10.35
C THR A 253 17.22 9.26 11.41
N GLY A 254 15.99 8.99 11.87
CA GLY A 254 15.35 9.73 12.96
C GLY A 254 14.89 11.13 12.58
N LYS A 255 14.73 11.42 11.27
CA LYS A 255 14.23 12.71 10.79
C LYS A 255 12.71 12.86 10.98
N GLY A 256 12.03 11.76 11.30
CA GLY A 256 10.62 11.71 11.63
C GLY A 256 9.77 11.17 10.48
N PRO A 257 8.47 11.55 10.44
CA PRO A 257 7.55 11.06 9.43
C PRO A 257 7.78 11.71 8.06
N ILE A 258 7.30 11.05 7.01
CA ILE A 258 7.29 11.58 5.63
C ILE A 258 6.03 11.12 4.90
N ILE A 259 5.50 11.95 3.99
CA ILE A 259 4.37 11.63 3.13
C ILE A 259 4.88 11.26 1.73
N LEU A 260 4.32 10.18 1.18
CA LEU A 260 4.44 9.85 -0.24
C LEU A 260 3.05 9.88 -0.86
N GLU A 261 2.79 10.82 -1.76
CA GLU A 261 1.58 10.83 -2.59
C GLU A 261 1.85 10.03 -3.86
N MET A 262 1.25 8.85 -3.94
CA MET A 262 1.31 7.96 -5.09
C MET A 262 0.20 8.35 -6.06
N LEU A 263 0.58 9.02 -7.15
CA LEU A 263 -0.34 9.36 -8.23
C LEU A 263 -0.63 8.09 -9.03
N THR A 264 -1.82 7.52 -8.85
CA THR A 264 -2.20 6.24 -9.45
C THR A 264 -3.63 6.30 -9.99
N TYR A 265 -4.20 5.17 -10.38
CA TYR A 265 -5.55 5.12 -10.93
C TYR A 265 -6.26 3.79 -10.65
N ARG A 266 -7.54 3.86 -10.26
CA ARG A 266 -8.37 2.68 -9.99
C ARG A 266 -9.14 2.26 -11.24
N TYR A 267 -8.78 1.16 -11.90
CA TYR A 267 -9.44 0.77 -13.16
C TYR A 267 -10.86 0.19 -12.99
N ARG A 268 -11.16 -0.38 -11.83
CA ARG A 268 -12.49 -0.91 -11.51
C ARG A 268 -13.30 0.09 -10.68
N GLY A 269 -14.61 -0.15 -10.58
CA GLY A 269 -15.47 0.60 -9.66
C GLY A 269 -14.92 0.59 -8.24
N HIS A 270 -15.51 1.40 -7.36
CA HIS A 270 -15.10 1.46 -5.95
C HIS A 270 -15.01 0.06 -5.34
N SER A 271 -16.09 -0.69 -5.46
CA SER A 271 -16.23 -2.12 -5.18
C SER A 271 -16.75 -2.82 -6.45
N MET A 272 -16.81 -4.16 -6.43
CA MET A 272 -17.41 -4.94 -7.52
C MET A 272 -18.91 -4.65 -7.75
N SER A 273 -19.61 -4.10 -6.76
CA SER A 273 -21.01 -3.68 -6.88
C SER A 273 -21.19 -2.25 -7.41
N ASP A 274 -20.13 -1.46 -7.51
CA ASP A 274 -20.18 -0.07 -7.99
C ASP A 274 -20.07 0.00 -9.53
N PRO A 275 -21.10 0.51 -10.24
CA PRO A 275 -21.08 0.65 -11.69
C PRO A 275 -20.18 1.77 -12.22
N ALA A 276 -19.56 2.58 -11.35
CA ALA A 276 -18.58 3.61 -11.70
C ALA A 276 -19.08 4.73 -12.65
N LYS A 277 -20.35 5.13 -12.54
CA LYS A 277 -21.00 6.12 -13.43
C LYS A 277 -20.49 7.57 -13.33
N TYR A 278 -19.58 7.84 -12.41
CA TYR A 278 -19.04 9.19 -12.12
C TYR A 278 -17.79 9.56 -12.94
N ARG A 279 -17.37 8.69 -13.86
CA ARG A 279 -16.20 8.88 -14.73
C ARG A 279 -16.45 8.22 -16.08
N THR A 280 -15.75 8.69 -17.11
CA THR A 280 -15.99 8.23 -18.49
C THR A 280 -15.20 6.95 -18.78
N LYS A 281 -15.66 6.16 -19.77
CA LYS A 281 -14.93 4.97 -20.20
C LYS A 281 -13.62 5.36 -20.88
N GLU A 282 -13.62 6.49 -21.56
CA GLU A 282 -12.50 7.07 -22.29
C GLU A 282 -11.38 7.46 -21.32
N GLU A 283 -11.70 8.06 -20.17
CA GLU A 283 -10.72 8.40 -19.12
C GLU A 283 -9.99 7.14 -18.62
N VAL A 284 -10.75 6.09 -18.28
CA VAL A 284 -10.20 4.83 -17.78
C VAL A 284 -9.37 4.13 -18.86
N GLN A 285 -9.87 4.09 -20.10
CA GLN A 285 -9.17 3.46 -21.22
C GLN A 285 -7.86 4.18 -21.53
N LYS A 286 -7.88 5.52 -21.55
CA LYS A 286 -6.67 6.33 -21.76
C LYS A 286 -5.61 6.03 -20.71
N MET A 287 -5.98 6.06 -19.43
CA MET A 287 -5.06 5.71 -18.34
C MET A 287 -4.48 4.31 -18.53
N ARG A 288 -5.31 3.33 -18.88
CA ARG A 288 -4.87 1.96 -19.07
C ARG A 288 -3.96 1.77 -20.29
N SER A 289 -4.22 2.45 -21.41
CA SER A 289 -3.40 2.30 -22.62
C SER A 289 -2.07 3.05 -22.54
N GLU A 290 -2.04 4.19 -21.84
CA GLU A 290 -0.87 5.07 -21.81
C GLU A 290 0.01 4.84 -20.58
N HIS A 291 -0.56 4.36 -19.47
CA HIS A 291 0.12 4.36 -18.17
C HIS A 291 0.03 3.03 -17.41
N ASP A 292 -0.50 1.92 -17.95
CA ASP A 292 -0.57 0.67 -17.18
C ASP A 292 0.82 0.21 -16.69
N PRO A 293 1.00 -0.01 -15.37
CA PRO A 293 2.31 -0.27 -14.78
C PRO A 293 2.95 -1.57 -15.28
N ILE A 294 2.14 -2.57 -15.62
CA ILE A 294 2.61 -3.87 -16.10
C ILE A 294 3.09 -3.77 -17.55
N GLU A 295 2.32 -3.08 -18.40
CA GLU A 295 2.69 -2.86 -19.80
C GLU A 295 3.95 -1.98 -19.91
N GLN A 296 4.12 -0.99 -19.03
CA GLN A 296 5.34 -0.21 -18.95
C GLN A 296 6.59 -1.07 -18.66
N VAL A 297 6.53 -1.98 -17.68
CA VAL A 297 7.64 -2.91 -17.40
C VAL A 297 7.89 -3.83 -18.60
N LYS A 298 6.82 -4.41 -19.17
CA LYS A 298 6.93 -5.29 -20.34
C LYS A 298 7.65 -4.59 -21.49
N ALA A 299 7.24 -3.38 -21.85
CA ALA A 299 7.88 -2.59 -22.91
C ALA A 299 9.38 -2.41 -22.62
N ARG A 300 9.75 -1.99 -21.40
CA ARG A 300 11.15 -1.82 -21.02
C ARG A 300 11.98 -3.10 -21.10
N VAL A 301 11.42 -4.23 -20.68
CA VAL A 301 12.10 -5.54 -20.71
C VAL A 301 12.35 -5.98 -22.16
N ILE A 302 11.38 -5.79 -23.06
CA ILE A 302 11.52 -6.11 -24.49
C ILE A 302 12.54 -5.17 -25.15
N ASP A 303 12.43 -3.86 -24.93
CA ASP A 303 13.33 -2.86 -25.53
C ASP A 303 14.79 -3.08 -25.14
N LYS A 304 15.03 -3.46 -23.88
CA LYS A 304 16.36 -3.80 -23.37
C LYS A 304 16.83 -5.20 -23.77
N LYS A 305 16.01 -5.98 -24.49
CA LYS A 305 16.25 -7.38 -24.87
C LYS A 305 16.57 -8.27 -23.65
N TRP A 306 15.92 -7.97 -22.53
CA TRP A 306 16.11 -8.71 -21.28
C TRP A 306 15.25 -9.97 -21.23
N ALA A 307 14.11 -9.99 -21.90
CA ALA A 307 13.34 -11.19 -22.16
C ALA A 307 12.64 -11.07 -23.52
N SER A 308 12.26 -12.20 -24.10
CA SER A 308 11.39 -12.31 -25.25
C SER A 308 9.92 -12.27 -24.84
N GLU A 309 9.02 -12.04 -25.80
CA GLU A 309 7.58 -12.15 -25.53
C GLU A 309 7.17 -13.53 -25.02
N ASP A 310 7.81 -14.60 -25.51
CA ASP A 310 7.46 -15.96 -25.13
C ASP A 310 7.90 -16.28 -23.69
N GLU A 311 9.05 -15.76 -23.25
CA GLU A 311 9.45 -15.82 -21.84
C GLU A 311 8.46 -15.05 -20.94
N LEU A 312 7.99 -13.88 -21.36
CA LEU A 312 6.98 -13.12 -20.59
C LEU A 312 5.61 -13.81 -20.59
N LYS A 313 5.22 -14.49 -21.67
CA LYS A 313 4.02 -15.34 -21.72
C LYS A 313 4.14 -16.54 -20.78
N ALA A 314 5.32 -17.15 -20.66
CA ALA A 314 5.56 -18.23 -19.72
C ALA A 314 5.35 -17.76 -18.27
N ILE A 315 5.86 -16.56 -17.91
CA ILE A 315 5.62 -15.95 -16.60
C ILE A 315 4.11 -15.72 -16.35
N ASP A 316 3.37 -15.15 -17.30
CA ASP A 316 1.92 -14.96 -17.15
C ASP A 316 1.20 -16.31 -16.99
N LYS A 317 1.61 -17.35 -17.72
CA LYS A 317 1.06 -18.70 -17.57
C LYS A 317 1.30 -19.25 -16.17
N GLU A 318 2.53 -19.20 -15.65
CA GLU A 318 2.84 -19.66 -14.29
C GLU A 318 2.01 -18.92 -13.22
N VAL A 319 1.86 -17.59 -13.37
CA VAL A 319 1.03 -16.79 -12.47
C VAL A 319 -0.43 -17.22 -12.55
N ARG A 320 -0.97 -17.45 -13.75
CA ARG A 320 -2.35 -17.94 -13.92
C ARG A 320 -2.55 -19.32 -13.29
N ASP A 321 -1.57 -20.20 -13.39
CA ASP A 321 -1.61 -21.52 -12.77
C ASP A 321 -1.67 -21.39 -11.23
N ILE A 322 -0.87 -20.50 -10.63
CA ILE A 322 -0.93 -20.18 -9.18
C ILE A 322 -2.30 -19.62 -8.78
N VAL A 323 -2.87 -18.73 -9.58
CA VAL A 323 -4.16 -18.12 -9.28
C VAL A 323 -5.30 -19.14 -9.43
N ALA A 324 -5.25 -20.00 -10.44
CA ALA A 324 -6.20 -21.10 -10.62
C ALA A 324 -6.17 -22.04 -9.41
N ASP A 325 -4.96 -22.46 -9.00
CA ASP A 325 -4.76 -23.27 -7.81
C ASP A 325 -5.34 -22.61 -6.53
N SER A 326 -5.17 -21.30 -6.37
CA SER A 326 -5.78 -20.58 -5.23
C SER A 326 -7.30 -20.58 -5.24
N ALA A 327 -7.91 -20.49 -6.42
CA ALA A 327 -9.36 -20.52 -6.59
C ALA A 327 -9.92 -21.94 -6.37
N ASP A 328 -9.21 -22.97 -6.82
CA ASP A 328 -9.59 -24.37 -6.60
C ASP A 328 -9.47 -24.75 -5.12
N PHE A 329 -8.38 -24.32 -4.47
CA PHE A 329 -8.22 -24.47 -3.02
C PHE A 329 -9.38 -23.79 -2.26
N ALA A 330 -9.69 -22.53 -2.57
CA ALA A 330 -10.73 -21.77 -1.89
C ALA A 330 -12.17 -22.29 -2.11
N GLN A 331 -12.39 -23.12 -3.12
CA GLN A 331 -13.68 -23.78 -3.36
C GLN A 331 -13.78 -25.16 -2.68
N THR A 332 -12.64 -25.78 -2.37
CA THR A 332 -12.58 -27.10 -1.74
C THR A 332 -12.24 -27.06 -0.25
N ASP A 333 -11.64 -25.97 0.21
CA ASP A 333 -11.40 -25.72 1.63
C ASP A 333 -12.75 -25.55 2.36
N PRO A 334 -12.97 -26.25 3.49
CA PRO A 334 -14.25 -26.23 4.17
C PRO A 334 -14.56 -24.85 4.75
N GLU A 335 -15.86 -24.61 4.93
CA GLU A 335 -16.34 -23.49 5.74
C GLU A 335 -15.84 -23.61 7.18
N PRO A 336 -15.66 -22.47 7.89
CA PRO A 336 -15.41 -22.48 9.32
C PRO A 336 -16.53 -23.21 10.05
N ASP A 337 -16.18 -23.98 11.08
CA ASP A 337 -17.19 -24.56 11.97
C ASP A 337 -17.96 -23.44 12.66
N ALA A 338 -19.25 -23.64 12.94
CA ALA A 338 -20.09 -22.63 13.58
C ALA A 338 -19.54 -22.19 14.96
N SER A 339 -18.75 -23.02 15.63
CA SER A 339 -18.06 -22.66 16.87
C SER A 339 -17.05 -21.50 16.71
N GLU A 340 -16.53 -21.24 15.51
CA GLU A 340 -15.63 -20.11 15.24
C GLU A 340 -16.30 -18.74 15.44
N LEU A 341 -17.64 -18.68 15.48
CA LEU A 341 -18.37 -17.45 15.83
C LEU A 341 -18.08 -16.98 17.27
N TRP A 342 -17.66 -17.90 18.14
CA TRP A 342 -17.44 -17.63 19.57
C TRP A 342 -15.96 -17.53 19.93
N THR A 343 -15.06 -17.70 18.97
CA THR A 343 -13.61 -17.62 19.15
C THR A 343 -13.09 -16.21 18.88
N ASP A 344 -12.00 -15.82 19.55
CA ASP A 344 -11.28 -14.57 19.30
C ASP A 344 -12.09 -13.28 19.58
N ILE A 345 -13.20 -13.36 20.34
CA ILE A 345 -13.99 -12.19 20.82
C ILE A 345 -13.26 -11.50 21.98
N VAL A 346 -12.66 -12.30 22.85
CA VAL A 346 -11.80 -11.89 23.97
C VAL A 346 -10.59 -12.82 24.02
N HIS A 347 -9.58 -12.45 24.81
CA HIS A 347 -8.35 -13.24 25.00
C HIS A 347 -8.57 -14.58 25.69
#